data_AF-A0A7Y2Y380-F1
#
_entry.id   AF-A0A7Y2Y380-F1
#
_cell.length_a   1.000
_cell.length_b   1.000
_cell.length_c   1.000
_cell.angle_alpha   90.00
_cell.angle_beta   90.00
_cell.angle_gamma   90.00
#
_symmetry.space_group_name_H-M   'P 1'
#
loop_
_entity.id
_entity.type
_entity.pdbx_description
1 polymer ?
#
loop_
_entity_poly.entity_id
_entity_poly.type
_entity_poly.pdbx_seq_one_letter_code
_entity_poly.pdbx_strand_id
1 'polypeptide(L)'
;MRLKHLLTTICIALLSISSFGQTEVLSFKIDTKNTRSKKTTYSLINENSGDLAFLITDRKQIHARLFNSDFKSVSSFSFDAPKRKYLEPLGYSITGKTYNLLYANQRFSDFIIV
;
A
#
# COMPACT_ATOMS: atom_id res chain seq x y z
N MET A 1 43.48 31.53 9.08
CA MET A 1 42.95 30.25 8.57
C MET A 1 41.59 29.88 9.16
N ARG A 2 41.36 30.05 10.48
CA ARG A 2 40.12 29.63 11.18
C ARG A 2 38.81 30.31 10.73
N LEU A 3 38.85 31.58 10.33
CA LEU A 3 37.66 32.34 9.90
C LEU A 3 37.09 31.86 8.55
N LYS A 4 37.95 31.47 7.61
CA LYS A 4 37.53 30.95 6.30
C LYS A 4 36.81 29.61 6.45
N HIS A 5 37.33 28.73 7.31
CA HIS A 5 36.70 27.45 7.61
C HIS A 5 35.34 27.62 8.27
N LEU A 6 35.19 28.58 9.19
CA LEU A 6 33.92 28.92 9.84
C LEU A 6 32.87 29.42 8.85
N LEU A 7 33.26 30.29 7.91
CA LEU A 7 32.37 30.78 6.85
C LEU A 7 31.91 29.65 5.93
N THR A 8 32.80 28.74 5.54
CA THR A 8 32.41 27.57 4.74
C THR A 8 31.45 26.64 5.48
N THR A 9 31.63 26.37 6.78
CA THR A 9 30.69 25.55 7.54
C THR A 9 29.31 26.21 7.65
N ILE A 10 29.26 27.52 7.85
CA ILE A 10 27.99 28.28 7.91
C ILE A 10 27.27 28.23 6.56
N CYS A 11 27.99 28.41 5.44
CA CYS A 11 27.40 28.31 4.10
C CYS A 11 26.84 26.91 3.81
N ILE A 12 27.54 25.85 4.21
CA ILE A 12 27.07 24.47 4.03
C ILE A 12 25.82 24.22 4.88
N ALA A 13 25.76 24.72 6.11
CA ALA A 13 24.59 24.57 6.99
C ALA A 13 23.35 25.31 6.46
N LEU A 14 23.52 26.48 5.84
CA LEU A 14 22.43 27.26 5.24
C LEU A 14 21.81 26.58 4.01
N LEU A 15 22.60 25.81 3.25
CA LEU A 15 22.11 25.07 2.08
C LEU A 15 21.28 23.82 2.44
N SER A 16 21.44 23.28 3.64
CA SER A 16 20.68 22.13 4.13
C SER A 16 19.27 22.46 4.63
N ILE A 17 18.91 23.74 4.76
CA ILE A 17 17.61 24.16 5.34
C ILE A 17 16.46 24.04 4.30
N SER A 18 16.77 23.91 3.02
CA SER A 18 15.79 23.81 1.92
C SER A 18 15.31 22.37 1.63
N SER A 19 15.39 21.46 2.60
CA SER A 19 14.87 20.10 2.43
C SER A 19 13.35 20.12 2.37
N PHE A 20 12.80 20.05 1.16
CA PHE A 20 11.38 19.79 0.93
C PHE A 20 11.06 18.38 1.45
N GLY A 21 10.17 18.30 2.44
CA GLY A 21 9.71 17.02 2.99
C GLY A 21 8.79 16.26 2.04
N GLN A 22 8.47 15.01 2.39
CA GLN A 22 7.50 14.20 1.67
C GLN A 22 6.11 14.87 1.73
N THR A 23 5.48 15.06 0.57
CA THR A 23 4.10 15.54 0.46
C THR A 23 3.12 14.37 0.50
N GLU A 24 2.00 14.52 1.21
CA GLU A 24 0.91 13.55 1.17
C GLU A 24 0.26 13.60 -0.22
N VAL A 25 0.32 12.50 -0.96
CA VAL A 25 -0.26 12.38 -2.31
C VAL A 25 -1.62 11.68 -2.30
N LEU A 26 -1.97 11.01 -1.20
CA LEU A 26 -3.17 10.20 -1.12
C LEU A 26 -3.67 10.05 0.33
N SER A 27 -4.91 10.49 0.56
CA SER A 27 -5.66 10.27 1.80
C SER A 27 -7.00 9.66 1.48
N PHE A 28 -7.35 8.52 2.10
CA PHE A 28 -8.67 7.92 1.91
C PHE A 28 -9.15 7.17 3.15
N LYS A 29 -10.46 7.01 3.24
CA LYS A 29 -11.13 6.24 4.30
C LYS A 29 -11.87 5.06 3.69
N ILE A 30 -11.89 3.94 4.44
CA ILE A 30 -12.69 2.75 4.13
C ILE A 30 -13.60 2.49 5.32
N ASP A 31 -14.89 2.35 5.04
CA ASP A 31 -15.89 2.00 6.05
C ASP A 31 -15.82 0.51 6.35
N THR A 32 -15.04 0.16 7.37
CA THR A 32 -14.98 -1.23 7.85
C THR A 32 -16.00 -1.42 8.96
N LYS A 33 -16.86 -2.44 8.84
CA LYS A 33 -17.91 -2.73 9.84
C LYS A 33 -17.35 -3.15 11.20
N ASN A 34 -16.09 -3.60 11.26
CA ASN A 34 -15.48 -4.14 12.46
C ASN A 34 -14.21 -3.38 12.80
N THR A 35 -14.27 -2.46 13.76
CA THR A 35 -13.11 -1.68 14.21
C THR A 35 -12.11 -2.50 15.03
N ARG A 36 -12.54 -3.62 15.62
CA ARG A 36 -11.72 -4.45 16.53
C ARG A 36 -10.92 -5.56 15.85
N SER A 37 -11.21 -5.85 14.58
CA SER A 37 -10.46 -6.87 13.82
C SER A 37 -9.07 -6.34 13.45
N LYS A 38 -8.03 -7.17 13.63
CA LYS A 38 -6.72 -6.94 13.02
C LYS A 38 -6.92 -6.84 11.50
N LYS A 39 -6.38 -5.78 10.92
CA LYS A 39 -6.42 -5.51 9.49
C LYS A 39 -5.05 -5.74 8.90
N THR A 40 -5.01 -6.32 7.72
CA THR A 40 -3.80 -6.41 6.92
C THR A 40 -4.02 -5.59 5.66
N THR A 41 -3.04 -4.76 5.33
CA THR A 41 -3.12 -3.88 4.16
C THR A 41 -2.08 -4.28 3.14
N TYR A 42 -2.46 -4.28 1.87
CA TYR A 42 -1.58 -4.49 0.74
C TYR A 42 -1.73 -3.34 -0.25
N SER A 43 -0.63 -2.99 -0.90
CA SER A 43 -0.58 -2.06 -2.03
C SER A 43 -0.06 -2.82 -3.24
N LEU A 44 -0.85 -2.91 -4.30
CA LEU A 44 -0.50 -3.58 -5.54
C LEU A 44 -0.35 -2.54 -6.62
N ILE A 45 0.81 -2.51 -7.28
CA ILE A 45 1.09 -1.55 -8.36
C ILE A 45 1.02 -2.32 -9.68
N ASN A 46 0.21 -1.83 -10.61
CA ASN A 46 0.26 -2.29 -11.99
C ASN A 46 1.38 -1.53 -12.71
N GLU A 47 2.51 -2.19 -12.92
CA GLU A 47 3.69 -1.58 -13.55
C GLU A 47 3.43 -1.05 -14.96
N ASN A 48 2.43 -1.59 -15.67
CA ASN A 48 2.11 -1.17 -17.03
C ASN A 48 1.24 0.09 -17.07
N SER A 49 0.24 0.21 -16.18
CA SER A 49 -0.68 1.35 -16.17
C SER A 49 -0.33 2.43 -15.13
N GLY A 50 0.49 2.11 -14.14
CA GLY A 50 0.72 2.96 -12.97
C GLY A 50 -0.45 2.96 -11.98
N ASP A 51 -1.46 2.11 -12.17
CA ASP A 51 -2.58 2.02 -11.24
C ASP A 51 -2.16 1.38 -9.92
N LEU A 52 -2.63 1.96 -8.82
CA LEU A 52 -2.36 1.54 -7.45
C LEU A 52 -3.64 0.99 -6.82
N ALA A 53 -3.67 -0.30 -6.52
CA ALA A 53 -4.73 -0.92 -5.74
C ALA A 53 -4.32 -1.01 -4.27
N PHE A 54 -5.12 -0.41 -3.39
CA PHE A 54 -5.03 -0.63 -1.95
C PHE A 54 -6.06 -1.66 -1.52
N LEU A 55 -5.63 -2.68 -0.80
CA LEU A 55 -6.50 -3.70 -0.23
C LEU A 55 -6.36 -3.67 1.28
N ILE A 56 -7.47 -3.54 1.99
CA ILE A 56 -7.58 -3.68 3.44
C ILE A 56 -8.39 -4.94 3.71
N THR A 57 -7.72 -5.95 4.22
CA THR A 57 -8.32 -7.24 4.57
C THR A 57 -8.57 -7.31 6.06
N ASP A 58 -9.77 -7.73 6.44
CA ASP A 58 -10.08 -8.20 7.78
C ASP A 58 -10.51 -9.68 7.74
N ARG A 59 -10.88 -10.25 8.91
CA ARG A 59 -11.25 -11.67 9.02
C ARG A 59 -12.47 -12.06 8.17
N LYS A 60 -13.32 -11.11 7.79
CA LYS A 60 -14.60 -11.36 7.11
C LYS A 60 -14.63 -10.77 5.71
N GLN A 61 -13.98 -9.65 5.47
CA GLN A 61 -14.09 -8.90 4.23
C GLN A 61 -12.73 -8.40 3.76
N ILE A 62 -12.58 -8.37 2.44
CA ILE A 62 -11.52 -7.64 1.75
C ILE A 62 -12.16 -6.40 1.14
N HIS A 63 -11.64 -5.24 1.48
CA HIS A 63 -12.00 -3.96 0.89
C HIS A 63 -10.87 -3.52 -0.02
N ALA A 64 -11.19 -3.19 -1.26
CA ALA A 64 -10.19 -2.74 -2.22
C ALA A 64 -10.59 -1.40 -2.83
N ARG A 65 -9.60 -0.53 -3.05
CA ARG A 65 -9.74 0.73 -3.75
C ARG A 65 -8.63 0.86 -4.78
N LEU A 66 -9.02 1.11 -6.02
CA LEU A 66 -8.13 1.32 -7.15
C LEU A 66 -7.95 2.82 -7.38
N PHE A 67 -6.71 3.24 -7.53
CA PHE A 67 -6.32 4.59 -7.88
C PHE A 67 -5.54 4.56 -9.19
N ASN A 68 -5.69 5.59 -10.02
CA ASN A 68 -4.86 5.74 -11.20
C ASN A 68 -3.48 6.33 -10.85
N SER A 69 -2.63 6.54 -11.85
CA SER A 69 -1.30 7.17 -11.72
C SER A 69 -1.31 8.55 -11.07
N ASP A 70 -2.44 9.26 -11.10
CA ASP A 70 -2.63 10.58 -10.49
C ASP A 70 -3.22 10.48 -9.07
N PHE A 71 -3.24 9.29 -8.46
CA PHE A 71 -3.86 9.00 -7.17
C PHE A 71 -5.36 9.30 -7.09
N LYS A 72 -6.06 9.38 -8.22
CA LYS A 72 -7.52 9.56 -8.26
C LYS A 72 -8.22 8.22 -8.14
N SER A 73 -9.24 8.15 -7.30
CA SER A 73 -10.05 6.93 -7.12
C SER A 73 -10.75 6.56 -8.42
N VAL A 74 -10.47 5.36 -8.93
CA VAL A 74 -11.08 4.79 -10.14
C VAL A 74 -12.24 3.89 -9.78
N SER A 75 -12.06 3.03 -8.77
CA SER A 75 -13.08 2.07 -8.37
C SER A 75 -12.89 1.63 -6.91
N SER A 76 -13.95 1.07 -6.33
CA SER A 76 -13.90 0.42 -5.02
C SER A 76 -14.78 -0.81 -5.01
N PHE A 77 -14.28 -1.88 -4.39
CA PHE A 77 -14.99 -3.15 -4.29
C PHE A 77 -14.82 -3.74 -2.89
N SER A 78 -15.77 -4.55 -2.47
CA SER A 78 -15.70 -5.27 -1.21
C SER A 78 -16.27 -6.67 -1.41
N PHE A 79 -15.56 -7.67 -0.91
CA PHE A 79 -15.91 -9.08 -1.07
C PHE A 79 -15.55 -9.85 0.18
N ASP A 80 -16.12 -11.03 0.33
CA ASP A 80 -15.86 -11.87 1.49
C ASP A 80 -14.41 -12.37 1.47
N ALA A 81 -13.77 -12.32 2.65
CA ALA A 81 -12.43 -12.83 2.82
C ALA A 81 -12.43 -14.37 2.60
N PRO A 82 -11.30 -14.93 2.12
CA PRO A 82 -11.19 -16.38 1.97
C PRO A 82 -11.45 -17.11 3.29
N LYS A 83 -11.85 -18.38 3.19
CA LYS A 83 -12.16 -19.23 4.35
C LYS A 83 -11.03 -19.14 5.39
N ARG A 84 -11.39 -19.17 6.68
CA ARG A 84 -10.45 -19.10 7.82
C ARG A 84 -9.26 -20.08 7.75
N LYS A 85 -9.32 -21.14 6.94
CA LYS A 85 -8.15 -22.03 6.74
C LYS A 85 -7.04 -21.38 5.92
N TYR A 86 -7.33 -20.37 5.09
CA TYR A 86 -6.40 -19.63 4.25
C TYR A 86 -6.19 -18.23 4.83
N LEU A 87 -5.21 -18.09 5.72
CA LEU A 87 -4.93 -16.81 6.41
C LEU A 87 -3.63 -16.15 5.93
N GLU A 88 -2.78 -16.89 5.23
CA GLU A 88 -1.43 -16.44 4.88
C GLU A 88 -1.43 -15.89 3.44
N PRO A 89 -1.33 -14.56 3.24
CA PRO A 89 -1.11 -13.98 1.93
C PRO A 89 0.30 -14.35 1.43
N LEU A 90 0.43 -14.88 0.23
CA LEU A 90 1.73 -15.23 -0.35
C LEU A 90 2.22 -14.25 -1.40
N GLY A 91 1.28 -13.63 -2.11
CA GLY A 91 1.61 -12.71 -3.19
C GLY A 91 0.40 -12.35 -4.00
N TYR A 92 0.65 -11.69 -5.13
CA TYR A 92 -0.37 -11.23 -6.04
C TYR A 92 0.11 -11.34 -7.48
N SER A 93 -0.84 -11.34 -8.41
CA SER A 93 -0.56 -11.16 -9.82
C SER A 93 -1.58 -10.20 -10.43
N ILE A 94 -1.16 -9.49 -11.48
CA ILE A 94 -2.04 -8.58 -12.21
C ILE A 94 -2.08 -9.06 -13.65
N THR A 95 -3.29 -9.32 -14.16
CA THR A 95 -3.50 -9.75 -15.54
C THR A 95 -4.53 -8.82 -16.19
N GLY A 96 -4.06 -7.88 -16.99
CA GLY A 96 -4.89 -6.81 -17.54
C GLY A 96 -5.44 -5.91 -16.43
N LYS A 97 -6.76 -5.95 -16.21
CA LYS A 97 -7.47 -5.20 -15.15
C LYS A 97 -7.82 -6.05 -13.94
N THR A 98 -7.41 -7.32 -13.93
CA THR A 98 -7.72 -8.27 -12.86
C THR A 98 -6.54 -8.36 -11.90
N TYR A 99 -6.82 -8.16 -10.62
CA TYR A 99 -5.85 -8.25 -9.53
C TYR A 99 -6.17 -9.52 -8.75
N ASN A 100 -5.24 -10.47 -8.72
CA ASN A 100 -5.40 -11.76 -8.05
C ASN A 100 -4.52 -11.80 -6.80
N LEU A 101 -5.06 -12.32 -5.70
CA LEU A 101 -4.32 -12.55 -4.46
C LEU A 101 -4.17 -14.05 -4.21
N LEU A 102 -2.94 -14.50 -3.97
CA LEU A 102 -2.66 -15.88 -3.59
C LEU A 102 -2.62 -15.99 -2.07
N TYR A 103 -3.43 -16.89 -1.52
CA TYR A 103 -3.43 -17.25 -0.11
C TYR A 103 -3.05 -18.72 0.09
N ALA A 104 -2.41 -19.01 1.21
CA ALA A 104 -2.12 -20.36 1.67
C ALA A 104 -2.76 -20.64 3.03
N ASN A 105 -2.90 -21.94 3.30
CA ASN A 105 -3.15 -22.39 4.66
C ASN A 105 -1.89 -22.24 5.53
N GLN A 106 -2.05 -22.34 6.85
CA GLN A 106 -0.94 -22.21 7.82
C GLN A 106 0.19 -23.23 7.61
N ARG A 107 -0.07 -24.34 6.91
CA ARG A 107 0.91 -25.40 6.63
C ARG A 107 1.53 -25.29 5.24
N PHE A 108 1.18 -24.27 4.46
CA PHE A 108 1.60 -24.09 3.06
C PHE A 108 1.35 -25.32 2.17
N SER A 109 0.29 -26.09 2.47
CA SER A 109 -0.03 -27.34 1.78
C SER A 109 -1.23 -27.23 0.85
N ASP A 110 -1.96 -26.11 0.89
CA ASP A 110 -3.19 -25.86 0.16
C ASP A 110 -3.29 -24.34 -0.11
N PHE A 111 -3.76 -23.98 -1.30
CA PHE A 111 -3.73 -22.61 -1.83
C PHE A 111 -5.09 -22.21 -2.41
N ILE A 112 -5.38 -20.91 -2.39
CA ILE A 112 -6.55 -20.32 -3.03
C ILE A 112 -6.18 -18.99 -3.68
N ILE A 113 -6.77 -18.72 -4.84
CA ILE A 113 -6.69 -17.43 -5.51
C ILE A 113 -8.03 -16.72 -5.32
N VAL A 114 -7.97 -15.44 -4.94
CA VAL A 114 -9.12 -14.55 -4.78
C VAL A 114 -8.95 -13.35 -5.69
#